data_AF-A0A3B4F651-F1
#
_entry.id   AF-A0A3B4F651-F1
#
_cell.length_a   1.000
_cell.length_b   1.000
_cell.length_c   1.000
_cell.angle_alpha   90.00
_cell.angle_beta   90.00
_cell.angle_gamma   90.00
#
_symmetry.space_group_name_H-M   'P 1'
#
loop_
_entity.id
_entity.type
_entity.pdbx_description
1 polymer ?
#
loop_
_entity_poly.entity_id
_entity_poly.type
_entity_poly.pdbx_seq_one_letter_code
_entity_poly.pdbx_strand_id
1 'polypeptide(L)'
;MRTTEETEGFDGEASNTSMISGASSPYQPTTEPVHSRNVFGGIVCDMEYLKSYLGILKVVEVVLSLIGFICIETIMMCSPCGGVYFFEFVSCSALVVTGVLLLIFCLNIHTKVPHVNWSLTDLVNTGASTLFFFLSSLVLACINHNTGAEIAAVIFGFLVTVVYGINTLLAVRKWRRGAGCQGVAQASDYIRARTASRGEVEPRPELA
;
A
#
# COMPACT_ATOMS: atom_id res chain seq x y z
N MET A 1 45.66 17.55 -2.59
CA MET A 1 45.56 16.46 -1.61
C MET A 1 44.39 15.59 -2.06
N ARG A 2 44.50 14.56 -2.91
CA ARG A 2 45.24 13.28 -2.81
C ARG A 2 45.68 12.89 -1.41
N THR A 3 45.00 11.89 -0.87
CA THR A 3 45.57 10.82 -0.04
C THR A 3 44.96 9.50 -0.50
N THR A 4 45.85 8.66 -0.97
CA THR A 4 45.77 7.24 -1.30
C THR A 4 45.96 6.43 -0.02
N GLU A 5 45.16 5.38 0.16
CA GLU A 5 45.60 4.16 0.85
C GLU A 5 45.10 2.95 0.03
N GLU A 6 46.07 2.31 -0.62
CA GLU A 6 46.08 0.91 -1.06
C GLU A 6 46.12 0.03 0.21
N THR A 7 45.73 -1.25 0.33
CA THR A 7 45.86 -2.45 -0.51
C THR A 7 45.38 -3.59 0.40
N GLU A 8 44.54 -4.53 -0.08
CA GLU A 8 44.53 -5.99 0.19
C GLU A 8 43.42 -6.53 -0.76
N GLY A 9 43.67 -7.29 -1.83
CA GLY A 9 44.64 -8.36 -2.00
C GLY A 9 43.94 -9.71 -1.88
N PHE A 10 43.01 -10.03 -2.79
CA PHE A 10 42.63 -11.43 -3.04
C PHE A 10 42.16 -11.62 -4.48
N ASP A 11 43.15 -11.91 -5.34
CA ASP A 11 42.96 -12.31 -6.72
C ASP A 11 42.37 -13.73 -6.75
N GLY A 12 41.04 -13.81 -6.81
CA GLY A 12 40.33 -15.02 -7.21
C GLY A 12 40.47 -15.21 -8.72
N GLU A 13 41.57 -15.82 -9.13
CA GLU A 13 41.85 -16.32 -10.49
C GLU A 13 40.70 -17.23 -10.99
N ALA A 14 39.68 -16.62 -11.59
CA ALA A 14 38.67 -17.35 -12.35
C ALA A 14 39.26 -17.67 -13.72
N SER A 15 39.86 -18.86 -13.81
CA SER A 15 40.35 -19.48 -15.05
C SER A 15 39.46 -19.16 -16.24
N ASN A 16 40.06 -18.47 -17.22
CA ASN A 16 39.50 -18.30 -18.55
C ASN A 16 39.56 -19.64 -19.29
N THR A 17 38.69 -20.60 -18.95
CA THR A 17 38.49 -21.79 -19.76
C THR A 17 37.73 -21.39 -21.01
N SER A 18 38.51 -21.16 -22.08
CA SER A 18 38.03 -21.04 -23.44
C SER A 18 37.12 -22.22 -23.79
N MET A 19 35.81 -21.96 -23.88
CA MET A 19 34.83 -22.91 -24.41
C MET A 19 34.99 -22.95 -25.93
N ILE A 20 36.01 -23.69 -26.41
CA ILE A 20 36.06 -24.15 -27.79
C ILE A 20 34.83 -25.05 -27.99
N SER A 21 33.93 -24.60 -28.87
CA SER A 21 32.71 -25.29 -29.23
C SER A 21 33.05 -26.62 -29.92
N GLY A 22 33.02 -27.71 -29.14
CA GLY A 22 32.83 -29.05 -29.66
C GLY A 22 31.38 -29.19 -30.10
N ALA A 23 31.12 -29.01 -31.40
CA ALA A 23 29.82 -29.17 -32.02
C ALA A 23 29.39 -30.66 -32.05
N SER A 24 28.88 -31.21 -30.94
CA SER A 24 28.03 -32.43 -30.92
C SER A 24 27.62 -32.84 -29.50
N SER A 25 26.92 -31.98 -28.74
CA SER A 25 26.19 -32.41 -27.55
C SER A 25 24.70 -32.15 -27.76
N PRO A 26 23.81 -33.16 -27.62
CA PRO A 26 22.35 -32.97 -27.68
C PRO A 26 21.80 -32.09 -26.56
N TYR A 27 22.60 -31.83 -25.53
CA TYR A 27 22.25 -30.99 -24.40
C TYR A 27 22.82 -29.59 -24.62
N GLN A 28 21.97 -28.70 -25.12
CA GLN A 28 22.25 -27.27 -25.12
C GLN A 28 22.20 -26.78 -23.66
N PRO A 29 23.24 -26.13 -23.12
CA PRO A 29 23.17 -25.52 -21.80
C PRO A 29 22.16 -24.38 -21.84
N THR A 30 20.96 -24.59 -21.29
CA THR A 30 20.00 -23.52 -21.00
C THR A 30 20.52 -22.75 -19.78
N THR A 31 21.57 -21.95 -20.00
CA THR A 31 21.94 -20.90 -19.04
C THR A 31 20.96 -19.76 -19.26
N GLU A 32 19.79 -19.89 -18.66
CA GLU A 32 18.97 -18.71 -18.40
C GLU A 32 19.82 -17.71 -17.63
N PRO A 33 19.91 -16.44 -18.07
CA PRO A 33 20.71 -15.45 -17.36
C PRO A 33 20.15 -15.37 -15.94
N VAL A 34 20.93 -15.82 -14.97
CA VAL A 34 20.63 -15.61 -13.56
C VAL A 34 20.68 -14.11 -13.36
N HIS A 35 19.52 -13.45 -13.43
CA HIS A 35 19.38 -12.07 -13.00
C HIS A 35 19.95 -12.04 -11.59
N SER A 36 21.10 -11.38 -11.44
CA SER A 36 21.73 -11.16 -10.15
C SER A 36 20.72 -10.40 -9.30
N ARG A 37 19.95 -11.15 -8.53
CA ARG A 37 18.92 -10.63 -7.64
C ARG A 37 19.71 -10.06 -6.48
N ASN A 38 20.15 -8.80 -6.64
CA ASN A 38 20.67 -8.00 -5.55
C ASN A 38 19.59 -7.97 -4.46
N VAL A 39 19.67 -8.90 -3.51
CA VAL A 39 18.72 -9.01 -2.39
C VAL A 39 18.80 -7.78 -1.49
N PHE A 40 19.85 -6.97 -1.62
CA PHE A 40 20.07 -5.69 -0.92
C PHE A 40 20.19 -4.46 -1.84
N GLY A 41 19.77 -4.58 -3.12
CA GLY A 41 19.86 -3.50 -4.10
C GLY A 41 18.63 -2.61 -4.13
N GLY A 42 18.66 -1.52 -3.37
CA GLY A 42 17.89 -0.31 -3.65
C GLY A 42 16.43 -0.35 -3.18
N ILE A 43 16.17 0.33 -2.06
CA ILE A 43 14.90 1.02 -1.85
C ILE A 43 14.84 2.10 -2.95
N VAL A 44 14.42 1.71 -4.16
CA VAL A 44 14.19 2.66 -5.25
C VAL A 44 12.80 3.21 -5.02
N CYS A 45 12.73 4.48 -4.62
CA CYS A 45 11.46 5.18 -4.46
C CYS A 45 10.81 5.27 -5.84
N ASP A 46 9.70 4.56 -6.01
CA ASP A 46 8.96 4.55 -7.26
C ASP A 46 8.11 5.82 -7.35
N MET A 47 8.67 6.83 -8.01
CA MET A 47 7.97 8.09 -8.26
C MET A 47 6.76 7.93 -9.18
N GLU A 48 6.59 6.80 -9.89
CA GLU A 48 5.40 6.56 -10.71
C GLU A 48 4.15 6.40 -9.84
N TYR A 49 4.27 5.77 -8.66
CA TYR A 49 3.14 5.67 -7.73
C TYR A 49 2.75 7.04 -7.18
N LEU A 50 3.72 7.88 -6.80
CA LEU A 50 3.47 9.24 -6.32
C LEU A 50 2.81 10.13 -7.39
N LYS A 51 3.09 9.86 -8.67
CA LYS A 51 2.49 10.56 -9.80
C LYS A 51 1.10 10.03 -10.17
N SER A 52 0.74 8.83 -9.69
CA SER A 52 -0.59 8.26 -9.89
C SER A 52 -1.64 9.03 -9.11
N TYR A 53 -2.87 9.07 -9.63
CA TYR A 53 -3.98 9.81 -9.01
C TYR A 53 -4.23 9.40 -7.55
N LEU A 54 -4.13 8.11 -7.23
CA LEU A 54 -4.28 7.60 -5.87
C LEU A 54 -3.09 7.98 -4.97
N GLY A 55 -1.87 8.03 -5.51
CA GLY A 55 -0.69 8.46 -4.77
C GLY A 55 -0.75 9.94 -4.41
N ILE A 56 -1.15 10.79 -5.36
CA ILE A 56 -1.36 12.22 -5.13
C ILE A 56 -2.43 12.43 -4.04
N LEU A 57 -3.55 11.71 -4.10
CA LEU A 57 -4.59 11.77 -3.07
C LEU A 57 -4.03 11.44 -1.68
N LYS A 58 -3.23 10.38 -1.55
CA LYS A 58 -2.59 10.01 -0.28
C LYS A 58 -1.61 11.06 0.23
N VAL A 59 -0.81 11.65 -0.65
CA VAL A 59 0.09 12.74 -0.27
C VAL A 59 -0.72 13.92 0.27
N VAL A 60 -1.79 14.30 -0.42
CA VAL A 60 -2.69 15.38 0.02
C VAL A 60 -3.34 15.03 1.36
N GLU A 61 -3.79 13.80 1.57
CA GLU A 61 -4.33 13.33 2.86
C GLU A 61 -3.32 13.49 4.00
N VAL A 62 -2.07 13.06 3.79
CA VAL A 62 -1.01 13.17 4.81
C VAL A 62 -0.69 14.63 5.12
N VAL A 63 -0.56 15.47 4.08
CA VAL A 63 -0.25 16.90 4.26
C VAL A 63 -1.38 17.63 4.98
N LEU A 64 -2.64 17.42 4.58
CA LEU A 64 -3.78 18.05 5.26
C LEU A 64 -3.95 17.53 6.69
N SER A 65 -3.71 16.24 6.94
CA SER A 65 -3.75 15.68 8.30
C SER A 65 -2.66 16.28 9.19
N LEU A 66 -1.46 16.51 8.65
CA LEU A 66 -0.37 17.18 9.35
C LEU A 66 -0.72 18.63 9.68
N ILE A 67 -1.31 19.36 8.73
CA ILE A 67 -1.77 20.74 8.96
C ILE A 67 -2.83 20.77 10.07
N GLY A 68 -3.82 19.87 10.01
CA GLY A 68 -4.84 19.75 11.06
C GLY A 68 -4.24 19.42 12.43
N PHE A 69 -3.26 18.52 12.48
CA PHE A 69 -2.53 18.18 13.70
C PHE A 69 -1.75 19.38 14.27
N ILE A 70 -1.02 20.12 13.43
CA ILE A 70 -0.31 21.33 13.88
C ILE A 70 -1.30 22.39 14.39
N CYS A 71 -2.41 22.59 13.68
CA CYS A 71 -3.45 23.54 14.11
C CYS A 71 -4.00 23.19 15.50
N ILE A 72 -4.27 21.91 15.79
CA ILE A 72 -4.83 21.51 17.08
C ILE A 72 -3.78 21.61 18.21
N GLU A 73 -2.52 21.24 17.95
CA GLU A 73 -1.40 21.34 18.90
C GLU A 73 -1.10 22.78 19.32
N THR A 74 -1.34 23.76 18.45
CA THR A 74 -1.11 25.18 18.80
C THR A 74 -2.11 25.73 19.84
N ILE A 75 -3.17 24.99 20.16
CA ILE A 75 -4.21 25.41 21.10
C ILE A 75 -3.74 25.11 22.53
N MET A 76 -3.11 26.09 23.18
CA MET A 76 -2.56 25.98 24.53
C MET A 76 -3.60 26.03 25.67
N MET A 77 -4.81 26.54 25.39
CA MET A 77 -5.88 26.75 26.39
C MET A 77 -7.17 26.15 25.84
N CYS A 78 -7.70 25.11 26.49
CA CYS A 78 -8.96 24.50 26.10
C CYS A 78 -9.87 24.29 27.30
N SER A 79 -11.16 24.53 27.12
CA SER A 79 -12.21 24.21 28.10
C SER A 79 -13.50 24.03 27.31
N PRO A 80 -14.05 22.82 27.07
CA PRO A 80 -13.64 21.47 27.47
C PRO A 80 -12.69 20.76 26.48
N CYS A 81 -11.61 20.18 27.01
CA CYS A 81 -10.51 19.58 26.23
C CYS A 81 -10.82 18.26 25.49
N GLY A 82 -11.97 17.64 25.76
CA GLY A 82 -12.28 16.31 25.21
C GLY A 82 -12.31 16.26 23.68
N GLY A 83 -12.86 17.29 23.03
CA GLY A 83 -12.93 17.37 21.57
C GLY A 83 -11.56 17.56 20.92
N VAL A 84 -10.70 18.37 21.54
CA VAL A 84 -9.34 18.66 21.08
C VAL A 84 -8.48 17.39 21.13
N TYR A 85 -8.44 16.68 22.26
CA TYR A 85 -7.69 15.43 22.39
C TYR A 85 -8.19 14.34 21.45
N PHE A 86 -9.51 14.28 21.21
CA PHE A 86 -10.07 13.33 20.26
C PHE A 86 -9.60 13.65 18.83
N PHE A 87 -9.56 14.92 18.44
CA PHE A 87 -9.03 15.34 17.14
C PHE A 87 -7.53 15.11 16.99
N GLU A 88 -6.76 15.39 18.03
CA GLU A 88 -5.32 15.10 18.08
C GLU A 88 -5.04 13.60 17.88
N PHE A 89 -5.73 12.73 18.62
CA PHE A 89 -5.58 11.29 18.48
C PHE A 89 -5.92 10.80 17.07
N VAL A 90 -7.06 11.26 16.52
CA VAL A 90 -7.50 10.88 15.17
C VAL A 90 -6.52 11.36 14.11
N SER A 91 -6.06 12.61 14.20
CA SER A 91 -5.14 13.19 13.22
C SER A 91 -3.76 12.54 13.27
N CYS A 92 -3.21 12.33 14.47
CA CYS A 92 -1.92 11.65 14.66
C CYS A 92 -1.97 10.20 14.17
N SER A 93 -2.98 9.43 14.57
CA SER A 93 -3.11 8.03 14.14
C SER A 93 -3.32 7.90 12.63
N ALA A 94 -4.17 8.74 12.03
CA ALA A 94 -4.38 8.73 10.58
C ALA A 94 -3.12 9.14 9.81
N LEU A 95 -2.36 10.13 10.30
CA LEU A 95 -1.09 10.55 9.72
C LEU A 95 -0.06 9.42 9.74
N VAL A 96 0.11 8.75 10.88
CA VAL A 96 1.07 7.64 11.01
C VAL A 96 0.67 6.48 10.12
N VAL A 97 -0.58 6.01 10.20
CA VAL A 97 -1.02 4.84 9.43
C VAL A 97 -1.00 5.14 7.92
N THR A 98 -1.52 6.28 7.50
CA THR A 98 -1.56 6.66 6.08
C THR A 98 -0.16 6.94 5.55
N GLY A 99 0.71 7.55 6.36
CA GLY A 99 2.12 7.77 6.03
C GLY A 99 2.90 6.46 5.85
N VAL A 100 2.72 5.50 6.75
CA VAL A 100 3.34 4.16 6.62
C VAL A 100 2.82 3.44 5.38
N LEU A 101 1.51 3.47 5.12
CA LEU A 101 0.95 2.89 3.90
C LEU A 101 1.52 3.56 2.64
N LEU A 102 1.64 4.90 2.65
CA LEU A 102 2.25 5.65 1.57
C LEU A 102 3.70 5.19 1.33
N LEU A 103 4.50 5.04 2.39
CA LEU A 103 5.87 4.52 2.27
C LEU A 103 5.90 3.10 1.70
N ILE A 104 5.05 2.19 2.19
CA ILE A 104 4.97 0.82 1.67
C ILE A 104 4.66 0.79 0.17
N PHE A 105 3.74 1.66 -0.29
CA PHE A 105 3.41 1.76 -1.70
C PHE A 105 4.51 2.42 -2.53
N CYS A 106 5.12 3.51 -2.04
CA CYS A 106 6.21 4.21 -2.74
C CYS A 106 7.46 3.35 -2.88
N LEU A 107 7.74 2.48 -1.90
CA LEU A 107 8.89 1.59 -1.92
C LEU A 107 8.60 0.24 -2.59
N ASN A 108 7.41 0.08 -3.20
CA ASN A 108 6.95 -1.17 -3.81
C ASN A 108 7.02 -2.40 -2.87
N ILE A 109 7.05 -2.19 -1.54
CA ILE A 109 7.13 -3.26 -0.53
C ILE A 109 5.88 -4.16 -0.61
N HIS A 110 4.75 -3.62 -1.07
CA HIS A 110 3.53 -4.38 -1.29
C HIS A 110 3.73 -5.60 -2.22
N THR A 111 4.68 -5.53 -3.17
CA THR A 111 4.99 -6.65 -4.09
C THR A 111 5.80 -7.77 -3.44
N LYS A 112 6.51 -7.46 -2.34
CA LYS A 112 7.37 -8.40 -1.62
C LYS A 112 6.60 -9.25 -0.62
N VAL A 113 5.42 -8.79 -0.18
CA VAL A 113 4.57 -9.46 0.81
C VAL A 113 3.18 -9.71 0.20
N PRO A 114 3.02 -10.74 -0.65
CA PRO A 114 1.76 -11.02 -1.33
C PRO A 114 0.69 -11.64 -0.42
N HIS A 115 1.05 -12.05 0.81
CA HIS A 115 0.12 -12.64 1.76
C HIS A 115 -0.95 -11.67 2.28
N VAL A 116 -0.72 -10.36 2.19
CA VAL A 116 -1.64 -9.33 2.70
C VAL A 116 -2.38 -8.65 1.55
N ASN A 117 -3.70 -8.56 1.66
CA ASN A 117 -4.54 -7.83 0.71
C ASN A 117 -4.39 -6.31 0.89
N TRP A 118 -3.31 -5.73 0.37
CA TRP A 118 -2.98 -4.30 0.51
C TRP A 118 -4.10 -3.36 0.05
N SER A 119 -4.86 -3.73 -1.00
CA SER A 119 -6.00 -2.92 -1.46
C SER A 119 -7.16 -2.88 -0.47
N LEU A 120 -7.35 -3.95 0.33
CA LEU A 120 -8.39 -3.99 1.35
C LEU A 120 -7.92 -3.23 2.59
N THR A 121 -6.65 -3.41 3.00
CA THR A 121 -6.05 -2.63 4.08
C THR A 121 -6.14 -1.13 3.80
N ASP A 122 -5.84 -0.72 2.58
CA ASP A 122 -5.94 0.68 2.16
C ASP A 122 -7.38 1.19 2.23
N LEU A 123 -8.34 0.41 1.72
CA LEU A 123 -9.76 0.73 1.75
C LEU A 123 -10.29 0.89 3.19
N VAL A 124 -9.90 -0.02 4.09
CA VAL A 124 -10.29 0.03 5.51
C VAL A 124 -9.67 1.25 6.18
N ASN A 125 -8.39 1.54 5.94
CA ASN A 125 -7.73 2.73 6.48
C ASN A 125 -8.44 4.00 6.03
N THR A 126 -8.60 4.23 4.72
CA THR A 126 -9.23 5.46 4.21
C THR A 126 -10.68 5.60 4.67
N GLY A 127 -11.44 4.50 4.72
CA GLY A 127 -12.82 4.49 5.22
C GLY A 127 -12.92 4.80 6.71
N ALA A 128 -12.08 4.16 7.53
CA ALA A 128 -12.03 4.41 8.97
C ALA A 128 -11.59 5.86 9.26
N SER A 129 -10.53 6.34 8.61
CA SER A 129 -10.07 7.72 8.74
C SER A 129 -11.15 8.73 8.35
N THR A 130 -11.89 8.49 7.26
CA THR A 130 -13.02 9.36 6.86
C THR A 130 -14.04 9.50 8.00
N LEU A 131 -14.45 8.38 8.59
CA LEU A 131 -15.45 8.38 9.66
C LEU A 131 -14.93 9.07 10.93
N PHE A 132 -13.70 8.76 11.34
CA PHE A 132 -13.13 9.35 12.55
C PHE A 132 -12.89 10.86 12.39
N PHE A 133 -12.37 11.32 11.25
CA PHE A 133 -12.20 12.75 11.00
C PHE A 133 -13.54 13.49 10.93
N PHE A 134 -14.58 12.88 10.34
CA PHE A 134 -15.91 13.47 10.30
C PHE A 134 -16.47 13.65 11.72
N LEU A 135 -16.44 12.59 12.52
CA LEU A 135 -16.93 12.62 13.90
C LEU A 135 -16.14 13.60 14.76
N SER A 136 -14.82 13.61 14.60
CA SER A 136 -13.95 14.49 15.39
C SER A 136 -14.14 15.96 15.03
N SER A 137 -14.24 16.28 13.72
CA SER A 137 -14.53 17.64 13.25
C SER A 137 -15.91 18.10 13.72
N LEU A 138 -16.91 17.21 13.74
CA LEU A 138 -18.24 17.51 14.24
C LEU A 138 -18.23 17.82 15.75
N VAL A 139 -17.53 17.00 16.55
CA VAL A 139 -17.39 17.24 17.99
C VAL A 139 -16.68 18.56 18.26
N LEU A 140 -15.60 18.85 17.52
CA LEU A 140 -14.86 20.11 17.65
C LEU A 140 -15.72 21.31 17.24
N ALA A 141 -16.54 21.17 16.19
CA ALA A 141 -17.48 22.21 15.76
C ALA A 141 -18.57 22.51 16.81
N CYS A 142 -19.07 21.49 17.51
CA CYS A 142 -20.07 21.65 18.57
C CYS A 142 -19.53 22.33 19.83
N ILE A 143 -18.22 22.22 20.08
CA ILE A 143 -17.56 22.69 21.31
C ILE A 143 -16.84 24.03 21.12
N ASN A 144 -16.66 24.48 19.87
CA ASN A 144 -15.86 25.65 19.50
C ASN A 144 -16.19 26.93 20.30
N HIS A 145 -15.17 27.55 20.92
CA HIS A 145 -15.29 28.80 21.69
C HIS A 145 -15.09 30.05 20.81
N ASN A 146 -15.11 29.88 19.48
CA ASN A 146 -14.85 30.92 18.48
C ASN A 146 -13.41 31.44 18.48
N THR A 147 -12.45 30.64 18.92
CA THR A 147 -11.04 30.98 18.76
C THR A 147 -10.60 30.73 17.31
N GLY A 148 -9.71 31.56 16.77
CA GLY A 148 -9.28 31.43 15.38
C GLY A 148 -8.62 30.07 15.07
N ALA A 149 -7.89 29.51 16.04
CA ALA A 149 -7.23 28.21 15.91
C ALA A 149 -8.24 27.04 15.90
N GLU A 150 -9.26 27.07 16.77
CA GLU A 150 -10.33 26.07 16.76
C GLU A 150 -11.13 26.10 15.44
N ILE A 151 -11.47 27.31 14.95
CA ILE A 151 -12.16 27.46 13.66
C ILE A 151 -11.31 26.89 12.52
N ALA A 152 -10.01 27.20 12.48
CA ALA A 152 -9.10 26.67 11.48
C ALA A 152 -9.02 25.13 11.54
N ALA A 153 -8.87 24.56 12.74
CA ALA A 153 -8.81 23.11 12.94
C ALA A 153 -10.10 22.41 12.45
N VAL A 154 -11.28 22.99 12.72
CA VAL A 154 -12.56 22.47 12.21
C VAL A 154 -12.61 22.51 10.68
N ILE A 155 -12.21 23.62 10.05
CA ILE A 155 -12.21 23.76 8.58
C ILE A 155 -11.28 22.72 7.95
N PHE A 156 -10.04 22.60 8.46
CA PHE A 156 -9.10 21.60 7.96
C PHE A 156 -9.57 20.17 8.23
N GLY A 157 -10.21 19.91 9.37
CA GLY A 157 -10.81 18.61 9.68
C GLY A 157 -11.89 18.17 8.68
N PHE A 158 -12.79 19.09 8.30
CA PHE A 158 -13.76 18.82 7.24
C PHE A 158 -13.12 18.66 5.87
N LEU A 159 -12.10 19.46 5.53
CA LEU A 159 -11.35 19.30 4.28
C LEU A 159 -10.69 17.92 4.20
N VAL A 160 -10.03 17.48 5.28
CA VAL A 160 -9.45 16.13 5.40
C VAL A 160 -10.53 15.07 5.17
N THR A 161 -11.69 15.22 5.82
CA THR A 161 -12.82 14.30 5.67
C THR A 161 -13.29 14.19 4.22
N VAL A 162 -13.38 15.31 3.49
CA VAL A 162 -13.78 15.32 2.08
C VAL A 162 -12.75 14.58 1.23
N VAL A 163 -11.46 14.84 1.44
CA VAL A 163 -10.39 14.18 0.67
C VAL A 163 -10.37 12.67 0.93
N TYR A 164 -10.38 12.25 2.20
CA TYR A 164 -10.47 10.83 2.57
C TYR A 164 -11.77 10.20 2.05
N GLY A 165 -12.89 10.93 2.07
CA GLY A 165 -14.16 10.48 1.52
C GLY A 165 -14.10 10.24 0.02
N ILE A 166 -13.48 11.15 -0.74
CA ILE A 166 -13.26 10.97 -2.19
C ILE A 166 -12.38 9.73 -2.42
N ASN A 167 -11.28 9.58 -1.69
CA ASN A 167 -10.40 8.43 -1.82
C ASN A 167 -11.13 7.12 -1.49
N THR A 168 -11.91 7.10 -0.40
CA THR A 168 -12.76 5.96 -0.03
C THR A 168 -13.76 5.62 -1.13
N LEU A 169 -14.46 6.61 -1.71
CA LEU A 169 -15.41 6.37 -2.78
C LEU A 169 -14.74 5.77 -4.03
N LEU A 170 -13.56 6.26 -4.39
CA LEU A 170 -12.78 5.73 -5.51
C LEU A 170 -12.30 4.30 -5.23
N ALA A 171 -11.81 4.05 -4.02
CA ALA A 171 -11.38 2.74 -3.57
C ALA A 171 -12.55 1.73 -3.56
N VAL A 172 -13.72 2.12 -3.05
CA VAL A 172 -14.95 1.31 -3.10
C VAL A 172 -15.37 1.04 -4.55
N ARG A 173 -15.34 2.04 -5.44
CA ARG A 173 -15.67 1.84 -6.86
C ARG A 173 -14.69 0.89 -7.55
N LYS A 174 -13.41 0.95 -7.20
CA LYS A 174 -12.38 0.01 -7.69
C LYS A 174 -12.64 -1.40 -7.16
N TRP A 175 -12.89 -1.53 -5.86
CA TRP A 175 -13.20 -2.80 -5.21
C TRP A 175 -14.47 -3.45 -5.76
N ARG A 176 -15.57 -2.69 -5.94
CA ARG A 176 -16.81 -3.21 -6.54
C ARG A 176 -16.61 -3.71 -7.96
N ARG A 177 -15.80 -3.03 -8.77
CA ARG A 177 -15.45 -3.48 -10.13
C ARG A 177 -14.61 -4.77 -10.12
N GLY A 178 -13.67 -4.88 -9.18
CA GLY A 178 -12.85 -6.09 -9.01
C GLY A 178 -13.61 -7.28 -8.42
N ALA A 179 -14.48 -7.05 -7.42
CA ALA A 179 -15.29 -8.07 -6.76
C ALA A 179 -16.32 -8.71 -7.72
N GLY A 180 -16.86 -7.93 -8.67
CA GLY A 180 -17.71 -8.46 -9.73
C GLY A 180 -17.01 -9.50 -10.61
N CYS A 181 -15.74 -9.28 -10.96
CA CYS A 181 -14.96 -10.25 -11.73
C CYS A 181 -14.46 -11.43 -10.88
N GLN A 182 -14.06 -11.19 -9.63
CA GLN A 182 -13.59 -12.26 -8.73
C GLN A 182 -14.72 -13.22 -8.31
N GLY A 183 -15.93 -12.71 -8.08
CA GLY A 183 -17.10 -13.54 -7.76
C GLY A 183 -17.51 -14.45 -8.92
N VAL A 184 -17.45 -13.97 -10.16
CA VAL A 184 -17.75 -14.77 -11.35
C VAL A 184 -16.65 -15.80 -11.63
N ALA A 185 -15.38 -15.45 -11.40
CA ALA A 185 -14.25 -16.37 -11.55
C ALA A 185 -14.29 -17.51 -10.51
N GLN A 186 -14.44 -17.20 -9.21
CA GLN A 186 -14.58 -18.22 -8.18
C GLN A 186 -15.86 -19.05 -8.35
N ALA A 187 -16.95 -18.43 -8.82
CA ALA A 187 -18.18 -19.15 -9.11
C ALA A 187 -17.97 -20.19 -10.23
N SER A 188 -17.26 -19.80 -11.29
CA SER A 188 -16.95 -20.67 -12.42
C SER A 188 -16.01 -21.81 -12.03
N ASP A 189 -15.01 -21.54 -11.20
CA ASP A 189 -14.08 -22.56 -10.71
C ASP A 189 -14.74 -23.56 -9.76
N TYR A 190 -15.67 -23.12 -8.89
CA TYR A 190 -16.45 -24.08 -8.08
C TYR A 190 -17.36 -24.95 -8.96
N ILE A 191 -18.02 -24.37 -9.97
CA ILE A 191 -18.91 -25.13 -10.88
C ILE A 191 -18.08 -26.16 -11.65
N ARG A 192 -16.91 -25.75 -12.16
CA ARG A 192 -15.97 -26.63 -12.87
C ARG A 192 -15.47 -27.76 -11.97
N ALA A 193 -15.03 -27.46 -10.76
CA ALA A 193 -14.58 -28.47 -9.80
C ALA A 193 -15.72 -29.46 -9.44
N ARG A 194 -16.94 -28.96 -9.29
CA ARG A 194 -18.13 -29.78 -9.06
C ARG A 194 -18.48 -30.69 -10.25
N THR A 195 -18.34 -30.20 -11.48
CA THR A 195 -18.62 -31.01 -12.68
C THR A 195 -17.56 -32.07 -12.92
N ALA A 196 -16.28 -31.75 -12.66
CA ALA A 196 -15.19 -32.72 -12.72
C ALA A 196 -15.40 -33.88 -11.74
N SER A 197 -15.77 -33.57 -10.48
CA SER A 197 -16.07 -34.61 -9.48
C SER A 197 -17.31 -35.46 -9.82
N ARG A 198 -18.24 -34.96 -10.63
CA ARG A 198 -19.44 -35.71 -11.06
C ARG A 198 -19.19 -36.57 -12.30
N GLY A 199 -18.24 -36.20 -13.15
CA GLY A 199 -17.84 -36.96 -14.35
C GLY A 199 -17.02 -38.22 -14.04
N GLU A 200 -16.32 -38.27 -12.90
CA GLU A 200 -15.62 -39.48 -12.45
C GLU A 200 -16.57 -40.59 -11.93
N VAL A 201 -17.86 -40.31 -11.76
CA VAL A 201 -18.87 -41.27 -11.30
C VAL A 201 -19.66 -41.86 -12.48
N GLU A 202 -19.05 -41.94 -13.66
CA GLU A 202 -19.64 -42.67 -14.78
C GLU A 202 -19.49 -44.18 -14.52
N PRO A 203 -20.59 -44.97 -14.52
CA PRO A 203 -20.54 -46.38 -14.18
C PRO A 203 -19.76 -47.11 -15.25
N ARG A 204 -18.64 -47.71 -14.83
CA ARG A 204 -17.90 -48.72 -15.59
C ARG A 204 -18.94 -49.70 -16.15
N PRO A 205 -19.08 -49.86 -17.48
CA PRO A 205 -20.03 -50.83 -18.02
C PRO A 205 -19.53 -52.21 -17.58
N GLU A 206 -20.30 -52.84 -16.70
CA GLU A 206 -20.13 -54.25 -16.32
C GLU A 206 -20.18 -55.07 -17.61
N LEU A 207 -19.00 -55.53 -18.04
CA LEU A 207 -18.85 -56.44 -19.17
C LEU A 207 -19.51 -57.77 -18.78
N ALA A 208 -20.58 -58.09 -19.52
CA ALA A 208 -21.26 -59.37 -19.52
C ALA A 208 -20.38 -60.52 -20.04
#